data_AF-A0A660N7W4-F1
#
_entry.id   AF-A0A660N7W4-F1
#
_cell.length_a   1.000
_cell.length_b   1.000
_cell.length_c   1.000
_cell.angle_alpha   90.00
_cell.angle_beta   90.00
_cell.angle_gamma   90.00
#
_symmetry.space_group_name_H-M   'P 1'
#
loop_
_entity.id
_entity.type
_entity.pdbx_description
1 polymer ?
#
loop_
_entity_poly.entity_id
_entity_poly.type
_entity_poly.pdbx_seq_one_letter_code
_entity_poly.pdbx_strand_id
1 'polypeptide(L)' 'MGLSSIWHWIIVLVIVVLIFGTKKLRNVGKDLGGAVHDFKEGLDKGSHPESAKKDDVIEHESDQNKS' A
#
# COMPACT_ATOMS: atom_id res chain seq x y z
N MET A 1 34.89 0.95 5.87
CA MET A 1 34.34 0.33 4.65
C MET A 1 32.86 0.00 4.87
N GLY A 2 32.01 1.00 4.96
CA GLY A 2 30.60 0.79 5.31
C GLY A 2 29.91 2.13 5.50
N LEU A 3 28.67 2.23 5.03
CA LEU A 3 27.76 3.38 5.12
C LEU A 3 27.85 4.48 4.04
N SER A 4 28.73 4.39 3.04
CA SER A 4 28.68 5.26 1.84
C SER A 4 27.50 4.95 0.89
N SER A 5 26.59 4.04 1.26
CA SER A 5 25.75 3.34 0.29
C SER A 5 24.27 3.75 0.28
N ILE A 6 23.72 4.31 1.36
CA ILE A 6 22.29 4.74 1.36
C ILE A 6 22.04 5.82 0.31
N TRP A 7 22.97 6.78 0.19
CA TRP A 7 22.91 7.81 -0.86
C TRP A 7 23.09 7.23 -2.27
N HIS A 8 23.88 6.17 -2.43
CA HIS A 8 24.02 5.46 -3.69
C HIS A 8 22.72 4.75 -4.08
N TRP A 9 22.05 4.09 -3.13
CA TRP A 9 20.77 3.42 -3.37
C TRP A 9 19.67 4.39 -3.79
N ILE A 10 19.61 5.58 -3.20
CA ILE A 10 18.69 6.64 -3.64
C ILE A 10 18.98 7.05 -5.09
N ILE A 11 20.25 7.29 -5.45
CA ILE A 11 20.65 7.68 -6.81
C ILE A 11 20.29 6.58 -7.83
N VAL A 12 20.54 5.32 -7.48
CA VAL A 12 20.23 4.17 -8.35
C VAL A 12 18.72 4.03 -8.54
N LEU A 13 17.93 4.19 -7.46
CA LEU A 13 16.47 4.14 -7.53
C LEU A 13 15.93 5.20 -8.49
N VAL A 14 16.45 6.43 -8.41
CA VAL A 14 16.08 7.52 -9.32
C VAL A 14 16.36 7.14 -10.78
N ILE A 15 17.55 6.59 -11.08
CA ILE A 15 17.90 6.17 -12.45
C ILE A 15 16.98 5.06 -12.94
N VAL A 16 16.67 4.06 -12.11
CA VAL A 16 15.74 2.97 -12.47
C VAL A 16 14.36 3.53 -12.79
N VAL A 17 13.85 4.47 -11.98
CA VAL A 17 12.56 5.13 -12.23
C VAL A 17 12.57 5.93 -13.54
N LEU A 18 13.68 6.59 -13.86
CA LEU A 18 13.83 7.35 -15.11
C LEU A 18 13.85 6.43 -16.35
N ILE A 19 14.53 5.28 -16.28
CA ILE A 19 14.59 4.32 -17.39
C ILE A 19 13.24 3.61 -17.60
N PHE A 20 12.61 3.15 -16.52
CA PHE A 20 11.33 2.44 -16.61
C PHE A 20 10.14 3.39 -16.78
N GLY A 21 10.31 4.66 -16.42
CA GLY A 21 9.25 5.65 -16.33
C GLY A 21 8.30 5.39 -15.15
N THR A 22 7.75 6.46 -14.59
CA THR A 22 6.79 6.37 -13.46
C THR A 22 5.50 5.66 -13.81
N LYS A 23 5.11 5.64 -15.10
CA LYS A 23 3.86 5.05 -15.59
C LYS A 23 3.85 3.51 -15.47
N LYS A 24 4.97 2.87 -15.80
CA LYS A 24 5.11 1.40 -15.69
C LYS A 24 5.30 0.98 -14.23
N LEU A 25 6.08 1.75 -13.48
CA LEU A 25 6.33 1.49 -12.06
C LEU A 25 5.07 1.71 -11.20
N ARG A 26 4.21 2.67 -11.55
CA ARG A 26 2.92 2.87 -10.86
C ARG A 26 1.93 1.74 -11.12
N ASN A 27 1.86 1.21 -12.35
CA ASN A 27 0.93 0.13 -12.66
C ASN A 27 1.32 -1.14 -11.92
N VAL A 28 2.59 -1.56 -12.03
CA VAL A 28 3.12 -2.74 -11.33
C VAL A 28 3.21 -2.52 -9.82
N GLY A 29 3.54 -1.30 -9.38
CA GLY A 29 3.58 -0.93 -7.98
C GLY A 29 2.21 -0.87 -7.32
N LYS A 30 1.12 -0.62 -8.06
CA LYS A 30 -0.24 -0.72 -7.52
C LYS A 30 -0.63 -2.17 -7.27
N ASP A 31 -0.30 -3.05 -8.21
CA ASP A 31 -0.63 -4.48 -8.11
C ASP A 31 0.19 -5.17 -7.00
N LEU A 32 1.50 -4.91 -6.95
CA LEU A 32 2.37 -5.41 -5.89
C LEU A 32 2.13 -4.70 -4.55
N GLY A 33 1.84 -3.41 -4.58
CA GLY A 33 1.57 -2.60 -3.39
C GLY A 33 0.30 -3.02 -2.68
N GLY A 34 -0.76 -3.36 -3.41
CA GLY A 34 -2.00 -3.91 -2.84
C GLY A 34 -1.74 -5.22 -2.10
N ALA A 35 -1.09 -6.19 -2.75
CA ALA A 35 -0.79 -7.49 -2.12
C ALA A 35 0.08 -7.37 -0.86
N VAL A 36 1.05 -6.45 -0.85
CA VAL A 36 1.90 -6.19 0.32
C VAL A 36 1.14 -5.41 1.41
N HIS A 37 0.21 -4.52 1.03
CA HIS A 37 -0.66 -3.81 1.96
C HIS A 37 -1.57 -4.76 2.72
N ASP A 38 -2.28 -5.65 2.02
CA ASP A 38 -3.13 -6.68 2.63
C ASP A 38 -2.32 -7.62 3.54
N PHE A 39 -1.10 -7.99 3.13
CA PHE A 39 -0.20 -8.80 3.94
C PHE A 39 0.23 -8.10 5.24
N LYS A 40 0.56 -6.82 5.17
CA LYS A 40 0.90 -6.02 6.35
C LYS A 40 -0.30 -5.83 7.26
N GLU A 41 -1.47 -5.55 6.69
CA GLU A 41 -2.71 -5.38 7.44
C GLU A 41 -3.12 -6.69 8.14
N GLY A 42 -2.93 -7.84 7.50
CA GLY A 42 -3.12 -9.16 8.11
C GLY A 42 -2.15 -9.44 9.26
N LEU A 43 -0.89 -9.03 9.14
CA LEU A 43 0.10 -9.11 10.21
C LEU A 43 -0.24 -8.20 11.39
N ASP A 44 -0.65 -6.95 11.12
CA ASP A 44 -1.06 -5.98 12.13
C ASP A 44 -2.36 -6.43 12.85
N LYS A 45 -3.34 -6.98 12.12
CA LYS A 45 -4.59 -7.54 12.68
C LYS A 45 -4.36 -8.82 13.49
N GLY A 46 -3.40 -9.67 13.11
CA GLY A 46 -3.03 -10.88 13.86
C GLY A 46 -2.28 -10.60 15.17
N SER A 47 -1.69 -9.41 15.30
CA SER A 47 -0.87 -9.00 16.46
C SER A 47 -1.55 -7.99 17.39
N HIS A 48 -2.63 -7.33 16.96
CA HIS A 48 -3.42 -6.43 17.79
C HIS A 48 -4.94 -6.57 17.50
N PRO A 49 -5.76 -7.11 18.42
CA PRO A 49 -7.18 -7.35 18.19
C PRO A 49 -8.06 -6.09 18.12
N GLU A 50 -7.52 -4.87 18.18
CA GLU A 50 -8.31 -3.63 18.38
C GLU A 50 -8.24 -2.56 17.27
N SER A 51 -7.55 -2.79 16.16
CA SER A 51 -7.40 -1.76 15.10
C SER A 51 -8.18 -2.03 13.81
N ALA A 52 -9.32 -2.70 13.89
CA ALA A 52 -10.26 -2.81 12.77
C ALA A 52 -11.31 -1.68 12.76
N LYS A 53 -10.87 -0.41 12.81
CA LYS A 53 -11.76 0.74 12.55
C LYS A 53 -10.95 1.86 11.89
N LYS A 54 -11.26 2.12 10.61
CA LYS A 54 -11.15 3.38 9.84
C LYS A 54 -11.35 3.01 8.36
N ASP A 55 -12.60 3.03 7.92
CA ASP A 55 -13.12 3.99 6.92
C ASP A 55 -13.16 3.23 5.57
N ASP A 56 -14.23 3.14 4.77
CA ASP A 56 -15.24 4.11 4.39
C ASP A 56 -16.51 3.39 3.87
N VAL A 57 -17.67 3.84 4.36
CA VAL A 57 -18.88 4.18 3.58
C VAL A 57 -19.36 3.20 2.50
N ILE A 58 -20.23 2.27 2.91
CA ILE A 58 -21.42 1.88 2.13
C ILE A 58 -22.61 1.87 3.10
N GLU A 59 -22.97 3.04 3.62
CA GLU A 59 -24.30 3.28 4.20
C GLU A 59 -25.07 4.12 3.19
N HIS A 60 -25.68 3.43 2.23
CA HIS A 60 -26.89 3.90 1.56
C HIS A 60 -27.66 2.70 1.02
N GLU A 61 -28.02 1.78 1.91
CA GLU A 61 -29.11 0.85 1.66
C GLU A 61 -29.84 0.58 2.98
N SER A 62 -30.57 1.58 3.46
CA SER A 62 -31.73 1.37 4.32
C SER A 62 -32.90 0.93 3.44
N ASP A 63 -32.93 -0.37 3.15
CA ASP A 63 -34.12 -1.08 2.73
C ASP A 63 -35.14 -1.16 3.89
N GLN A 64 -36.41 -1.36 3.52
CA GLN A 64 -37.54 -1.83 4.33
C GLN A 64 -38.50 -0.78 4.90
N ASN A 65 -39.72 -0.70 4.36
CA ASN A 65 -40.77 -1.67 4.68
C ASN A 65 -40.98 -1.79 6.20
N LYS A 66 -41.53 -0.75 6.81
CA LYS A 66 -42.43 -0.91 7.95
C LYS A 66 -43.35 0.30 8.14
N SER A 67 -44.48 0.30 7.45
CA SER A 67 -45.85 0.61 7.94
C SER A 67 -46.82 0.66 6.77
#